data_AF-A0A8C5SDN7-F1
#
_entry.id   AF-A0A8C5SDN7-F1
#
_cell.length_a   1.000
_cell.length_b   1.000
_cell.length_c   1.000
_cell.angle_alpha   90.00
_cell.angle_beta   90.00
_cell.angle_gamma   90.00
#
_symmetry.space_group_name_H-M   'P 1'
#
loop_
_entity.id
_entity.type
_entity.pdbx_description
1 polymer ?
#
loop_
_entity_poly.entity_id
_entity_poly.type
_entity_poly.pdbx_seq_one_letter_code
_entity_poly.pdbx_strand_id
1 'polypeptide(L)'
;MASLGSPLRTFRGLLRELRCALGRSDVSYRNKAAYRYLKEAFRYHRVTSEKLCKAQHDLHFQAATYLCLLHSIREHLVLHKEYHGKGERSPDIVAGLVGFKLPQQPGGKGWEP
;
A
#
# COMPACT_ATOMS: atom_id res chain seq x y z
N MET A 1 -7.29 -1.59 18.66
CA MET A 1 -7.04 -0.84 17.40
C MET A 1 -5.64 -0.27 17.47
N ALA A 2 -4.87 -0.25 16.39
CA ALA A 2 -3.52 0.34 16.41
C ALA A 2 -3.60 1.83 16.79
N SER A 3 -2.72 2.29 17.70
CA SER A 3 -2.70 3.70 18.10
C SER A 3 -2.40 4.58 16.89
N LEU A 4 -3.29 5.51 16.57
CA LEU A 4 -3.11 6.46 15.47
C LEU A 4 -1.89 7.35 15.76
N GLY A 5 -0.76 7.04 15.10
CA GLY A 5 0.45 7.85 15.21
C GLY A 5 0.22 9.28 14.74
N SER A 6 1.04 10.22 15.22
CA SER A 6 0.87 11.68 15.05
C SER A 6 0.29 12.11 13.68
N PRO A 7 -0.67 13.05 13.60
CA PRO A 7 -1.28 13.48 12.34
C PRO A 7 -0.30 13.87 11.24
N LEU A 8 0.85 14.45 11.60
CA LEU A 8 1.93 14.81 10.67
C LEU A 8 2.58 13.59 10.00
N ARG A 9 2.66 12.43 10.67
CA ARG A 9 3.12 11.17 10.06
C ARG A 9 2.09 10.65 9.05
N THR A 10 0.81 10.65 9.40
CA THR A 10 -0.28 10.27 8.48
C THR A 10 -0.30 11.16 7.24
N PHE A 11 -0.19 12.49 7.40
CA PHE A 11 -0.10 13.44 6.30
C PHE A 11 1.10 13.16 5.39
N ARG A 12 2.30 12.96 5.96
CA ARG A 12 3.51 12.62 5.19
C ARG A 12 3.40 11.25 4.50
N GLY A 13 2.67 10.30 5.07
CA GLY A 13 2.32 9.02 4.46
C GLY A 13 1.42 9.20 3.23
N LEU A 14 0.32 9.94 3.35
CA LEU A 14 -0.58 10.23 2.22
C LEU A 14 0.16 10.94 1.07
N LEU A 15 1.04 11.90 1.39
CA LEU A 15 1.89 12.56 0.39
C LEU A 15 2.91 11.62 -0.27
N ARG A 16 3.32 10.53 0.41
CA ARG A 16 4.18 9.49 -0.17
C ARG A 16 3.38 8.62 -1.14
N GLU A 17 2.21 8.13 -0.74
CA GLU A 17 1.37 7.30 -1.62
C GLU A 17 0.87 8.08 -2.84
N LEU A 18 0.51 9.37 -2.69
CA LEU A 18 0.23 10.26 -3.84
C LEU A 18 1.39 10.33 -4.83
N ARG A 19 2.63 10.41 -4.35
CA ARG A 19 3.83 10.43 -5.20
C ARG A 19 4.12 9.05 -5.83
N CYS A 20 3.79 7.97 -5.14
CA CYS A 20 3.86 6.61 -5.71
C CYS A 20 2.84 6.44 -6.84
N ALA A 21 1.61 6.90 -6.66
CA ALA A 21 0.54 6.81 -7.66
C ALA A 21 0.75 7.71 -8.89
N LEU A 22 1.27 8.93 -8.70
CA LEU A 22 1.51 9.90 -9.78
C LEU A 22 2.84 9.68 -10.55
N GLY A 23 3.67 8.74 -10.10
CA GLY A 23 5.00 8.50 -10.66
C GLY A 23 6.06 9.48 -10.15
N ARG A 24 7.33 9.03 -10.12
CA ARG A 24 8.46 9.81 -9.59
C ARG A 24 8.85 11.01 -10.47
N SER A 25 8.36 11.07 -11.71
CA SER A 25 8.66 12.10 -12.71
C SER A 25 7.70 13.30 -12.69
N ASP A 26 6.53 13.23 -12.03
CA ASP A 26 5.62 14.38 -11.95
C ASP A 26 6.09 15.40 -10.89
N VAL A 27 7.01 16.27 -11.32
CA VAL A 27 7.50 17.45 -10.57
C VAL A 27 6.33 18.33 -10.09
N SER A 28 5.18 18.27 -10.77
CA SER A 28 3.98 19.08 -10.54
C SER A 28 2.95 18.43 -9.62
N TYR A 29 3.29 17.33 -8.90
CA TYR A 29 2.34 16.69 -7.96
C TYR A 29 1.77 17.67 -6.90
N ARG A 30 2.52 18.73 -6.57
CA ARG A 30 2.11 19.82 -5.66
C ARG A 30 0.99 20.72 -6.21
N ASN A 31 0.77 20.74 -7.51
CA ASN A 31 -0.26 21.57 -8.15
C ASN A 31 -1.60 20.83 -8.32
N LYS A 32 -1.58 19.48 -8.24
CA LYS A 32 -2.78 18.63 -8.33
C LYS A 32 -3.80 18.99 -7.24
N ALA A 33 -5.07 18.87 -7.57
CA ALA A 33 -6.18 19.15 -6.65
C ALA A 33 -6.06 18.35 -5.33
N ALA A 34 -5.71 17.05 -5.42
CA ALA A 34 -5.55 16.18 -4.25
C ALA A 34 -4.49 16.68 -3.24
N TYR A 35 -3.37 17.24 -3.72
CA TYR A 35 -2.34 17.81 -2.84
C TYR A 35 -2.83 19.09 -2.15
N ARG A 36 -3.50 19.98 -2.91
CA ARG A 36 -4.07 21.24 -2.38
C ARG A 36 -5.13 20.95 -1.32
N TYR A 37 -6.09 20.08 -1.63
CA TYR A 37 -7.12 19.61 -0.70
C TYR A 37 -6.53 19.05 0.59
N LEU A 38 -5.58 18.10 0.52
CA LEU A 38 -4.96 17.53 1.72
C LEU A 38 -4.22 18.59 2.54
N LYS A 39 -3.49 19.50 1.89
CA LYS A 39 -2.77 20.60 2.56
C LYS A 39 -3.74 21.56 3.25
N GLU A 40 -4.88 21.86 2.64
CA GLU A 40 -5.90 22.75 3.18
C GLU A 40 -6.65 22.10 4.35
N ALA A 41 -7.13 20.86 4.20
CA ALA A 41 -7.78 20.10 5.26
C ALA A 41 -6.91 19.95 6.52
N PHE A 42 -5.65 19.51 6.37
CA PHE A 42 -4.72 19.38 7.51
C PHE A 42 -4.30 20.74 8.13
N ARG A 43 -4.43 21.85 7.40
CA ARG A 43 -4.21 23.20 7.96
C ARG A 43 -5.43 23.71 8.73
N TYR A 44 -6.62 23.53 8.17
CA TYR A 44 -7.89 23.94 8.78
C TYR A 44 -8.09 23.27 10.14
N HIS A 45 -7.79 21.97 10.24
CA HIS A 45 -7.89 21.21 11.48
C HIS A 45 -6.58 21.16 12.32
N ARG A 46 -5.65 22.13 12.16
CA ARG A 46 -4.34 22.05 12.83
C ARG A 46 -4.37 22.44 14.32
N VAL A 47 -5.08 23.52 14.66
CA VAL A 47 -5.17 24.06 16.04
C VAL A 47 -6.52 24.76 16.23
N THR A 48 -7.45 24.10 16.93
CA THR A 48 -8.69 24.71 17.45
C THR A 48 -9.01 24.09 18.82
N SER A 49 -8.75 24.86 19.88
CA SER A 49 -9.22 24.60 21.25
C SER A 49 -10.61 25.22 21.43
N GLU A 50 -11.53 24.69 22.24
CA GLU A 50 -11.32 24.00 23.52
C GLU A 50 -11.50 22.47 23.50
N LYS A 51 -10.57 21.77 24.17
CA LYS A 51 -10.64 20.36 24.61
C LYS A 51 -10.97 19.32 23.50
N LEU A 52 -9.96 19.02 22.66
CA LEU A 52 -9.93 17.89 21.70
C LEU A 52 -11.06 17.91 20.63
N CYS A 53 -10.96 18.81 19.66
CA CYS A 53 -11.91 18.89 18.54
C CYS A 53 -12.14 17.52 17.87
N LYS A 54 -13.40 17.04 17.88
CA LYS A 54 -13.81 15.79 17.24
C LYS A 54 -13.44 15.77 15.74
N ALA A 55 -13.65 16.88 15.04
CA ALA A 55 -13.35 16.98 13.60
C ALA A 55 -11.86 16.76 13.27
N GLN A 56 -10.92 17.08 14.17
CA GLN A 56 -9.50 16.76 13.99
C GLN A 56 -9.24 15.26 14.09
N HIS A 57 -9.90 14.58 15.04
CA HIS A 57 -9.81 13.14 15.23
C HIS A 57 -10.48 12.39 14.06
N ASP A 58 -11.67 12.86 13.64
CA ASP A 58 -12.39 12.32 12.48
C ASP A 58 -11.55 12.46 11.21
N LEU A 59 -10.96 13.63 10.94
CA LEU A 59 -10.03 13.83 9.81
C LEU A 59 -8.81 12.90 9.92
N HIS A 60 -8.17 12.81 11.09
CA HIS A 60 -6.96 12.00 11.28
C HIS A 60 -7.26 10.50 11.12
N PHE A 61 -8.41 10.04 11.60
CA PHE A 61 -8.92 8.68 11.43
C PHE A 61 -9.24 8.37 9.97
N GLN A 62 -9.96 9.25 9.29
CA GLN A 62 -10.24 9.12 7.84
C GLN A 62 -8.92 9.08 7.05
N ALA A 63 -8.00 10.00 7.32
CA ALA A 63 -6.70 10.07 6.67
C ALA A 63 -5.85 8.81 6.90
N ALA A 64 -5.92 8.19 8.08
CA ALA A 64 -5.24 6.94 8.38
C ALA A 64 -5.91 5.73 7.70
N THR A 65 -7.24 5.70 7.65
CA THR A 65 -8.01 4.70 6.91
C THR A 65 -7.69 4.74 5.41
N TYR A 66 -7.70 5.92 4.80
CA TYR A 66 -7.30 6.10 3.40
C TYR A 66 -5.82 5.79 3.16
N LEU A 67 -4.93 6.14 4.09
CA LEU A 67 -3.50 5.77 3.99
C LEU A 67 -3.32 4.25 4.00
N CYS A 68 -4.00 3.55 4.90
CA CYS A 68 -4.03 2.09 4.95
C CYS A 68 -4.54 1.51 3.63
N LEU A 69 -5.70 1.98 3.14
CA LEU A 69 -6.29 1.52 1.88
C LEU A 69 -5.33 1.72 0.69
N LEU A 70 -4.75 2.91 0.52
CA LEU A 70 -3.82 3.21 -0.58
C LEU A 70 -2.56 2.33 -0.50
N HIS A 71 -2.04 2.11 0.71
CA HIS A 71 -0.87 1.26 0.93
C HIS A 71 -1.16 -0.20 0.59
N SER A 72 -2.26 -0.75 1.12
CA SER A 72 -2.72 -2.12 0.85
C SER A 72 -3.02 -2.34 -0.62
N ILE A 73 -3.61 -1.37 -1.33
CA ILE A 73 -3.80 -1.45 -2.79
C ILE A 73 -2.45 -1.48 -3.52
N ARG A 74 -1.49 -0.63 -3.13
CA ARG A 74 -0.15 -0.61 -3.74
C ARG A 74 0.57 -1.94 -3.57
N GLU A 75 0.50 -2.54 -2.39
CA GLU A 75 1.11 -3.84 -2.08
C GLU A 75 0.37 -5.00 -2.75
N HIS A 76 -0.96 -4.98 -2.73
CA HIS A 76 -1.79 -5.93 -3.47
C HIS A 76 -1.47 -5.90 -4.98
N LEU A 77 -1.26 -4.72 -5.58
CA LEU A 77 -0.87 -4.60 -6.99
C LEU A 77 0.55 -5.13 -7.28
N VAL A 78 1.45 -5.15 -6.29
CA VAL A 78 2.77 -5.80 -6.43
C VAL A 78 2.60 -7.31 -6.39
N LEU A 79 1.95 -7.83 -5.35
CA LEU A 79 1.67 -9.27 -5.19
C LEU A 79 0.87 -9.83 -6.37
N HIS A 80 -0.15 -9.10 -6.84
CA HIS A 80 -0.93 -9.47 -8.02
C HIS A 80 -0.07 -9.50 -9.29
N LYS A 81 0.94 -8.63 -9.46
CA LYS A 81 1.82 -8.70 -10.64
C LYS A 81 2.76 -9.91 -10.62
N GLU A 82 3.14 -10.36 -9.43
CA GLU A 82 4.06 -11.47 -9.18
C GLU A 82 3.34 -12.83 -9.27
N TYR A 83 2.28 -12.99 -8.47
CA TYR A 83 1.59 -14.26 -8.24
C TYR A 83 0.35 -14.49 -9.14
N HIS A 84 -0.31 -13.45 -9.67
CA HIS A 84 -1.48 -13.68 -10.53
C HIS A 84 -1.06 -14.42 -11.81
N GLY A 85 -1.82 -15.47 -12.14
CA GLY A 85 -1.62 -16.24 -13.36
C GLY A 85 -1.70 -15.35 -14.60
N LYS A 86 -0.80 -15.57 -15.56
CA LYS A 86 -0.87 -14.99 -16.91
C LYS A 86 -1.28 -16.05 -17.95
N GLY A 87 -1.96 -17.10 -17.48
CA GLY A 87 -2.06 -18.40 -18.14
C GLY A 87 -1.40 -19.50 -17.28
N GLU A 88 -1.35 -20.71 -17.82
CA GLU A 88 -0.71 -21.87 -17.18
C GLU A 88 0.81 -21.64 -17.06
N ARG A 89 1.39 -22.07 -15.93
CA ARG A 89 2.83 -22.06 -15.66
C ARG A 89 3.24 -23.49 -15.32
N SER A 90 4.43 -23.92 -15.73
CA SER A 90 4.93 -25.26 -15.42
C SER A 90 5.11 -25.46 -13.90
N PRO A 91 4.94 -26.70 -13.37
CA PRO A 91 5.04 -26.97 -11.94
C PRO A 91 6.37 -26.52 -11.31
N ASP A 92 7.47 -26.63 -12.05
CA ASP A 92 8.82 -26.16 -11.70
C ASP A 92 8.88 -24.63 -11.49
N ILE A 93 8.33 -23.84 -12.43
CA ILE A 93 8.27 -22.37 -12.30
C ILE A 93 7.35 -21.97 -11.14
N VAL A 94 6.23 -22.66 -10.93
CA VAL A 94 5.33 -22.39 -9.80
C VAL A 94 5.99 -22.74 -8.48
N ALA A 95 6.65 -23.90 -8.36
CA ALA A 95 7.39 -24.29 -7.17
C ALA A 95 8.49 -23.27 -6.84
N GLY A 96 9.29 -22.87 -7.83
CA GLY A 96 10.34 -21.86 -7.65
C GLY A 96 9.80 -20.50 -7.20
N LEU A 97 8.64 -20.06 -7.72
CA LEU A 97 8.00 -18.80 -7.36
C LEU A 97 7.62 -18.72 -5.87
N VAL A 98 7.21 -19.84 -5.26
CA VAL A 98 6.85 -19.91 -3.84
C VAL A 98 8.02 -20.40 -2.95
N GLY A 99 9.23 -20.52 -3.50
CA GLY A 99 10.44 -20.91 -2.76
C GLY A 99 10.62 -22.41 -2.56
N PHE A 100 9.84 -23.26 -3.23
CA PHE A 100 10.00 -24.70 -3.23
C PHE A 100 10.86 -25.20 -4.41
N LYS A 101 11.30 -26.45 -4.32
CA LYS A 101 11.86 -27.21 -5.44
C LYS A 101 11.00 -28.46 -5.63
N LEU A 102 10.82 -28.89 -6.87
CA LEU A 102 10.22 -30.19 -7.15
C LEU A 102 11.09 -31.31 -6.54
N PRO A 103 10.48 -32.39 -6.03
CA PRO A 103 11.23 -33.54 -5.57
C PRO A 103 11.97 -34.17 -6.75
N GLN A 104 13.30 -34.18 -6.68
CA GLN A 104 14.09 -35.01 -7.57
C GLN A 104 13.95 -36.46 -7.13
N GLN A 105 13.69 -37.35 -8.08
CA GLN A 105 13.57 -38.78 -7.82
C GLN A 105 14.90 -39.29 -7.23
N PRO A 106 14.93 -39.83 -6.00
CA PRO A 106 16.13 -40.48 -5.49
C PRO A 106 16.43 -41.69 -6.37
N GLY A 107 17.69 -41.86 -6.75
CA GLY A 107 18.08 -42.76 -7.85
C GLY A 107 17.67 -44.22 -7.63
N GLY A 108 16.58 -44.65 -8.28
CA GLY A 108 16.14 -46.03 -8.31
C GLY A 108 14.61 -46.19 -8.21
N LYS A 109 14.00 -46.59 -9.34
CA LYS A 109 12.56 -46.90 -9.54
C LYS A 109 11.67 -45.66 -9.63
N GLY A 110 10.87 -45.61 -10.71
CA GLY A 110 10.16 -44.42 -11.19
C GLY A 110 8.85 -44.14 -10.48
N TRP A 111 8.31 -42.95 -10.75
CA TRP A 111 6.87 -42.70 -10.67
C TRP A 111 6.26 -43.37 -11.91
N GLU A 112 5.67 -44.57 -11.73
CA GLU A 112 4.83 -45.18 -12.76
C GLU A 112 3.52 -44.38 -12.93
N PRO A 113 2.93 -44.35 -14.14
CA PRO A 113 1.74 -43.56 -14.46
C PRO A 113 0.46 -44.04 -13.78
#